data_AF-A0A849PMS6-F1
#
_entry.id   AF-A0A849PMS6-F1
#
_cell.length_a   1.000
_cell.length_b   1.000
_cell.length_c   1.000
_cell.angle_alpha   90.00
_cell.angle_beta   90.00
_cell.angle_gamma   90.00
#
_symmetry.space_group_name_H-M   'P 1'
#
loop_
_entity.id
_entity.type
_entity.pdbx_description
1 polymer ?
#
loop_
_entity_poly.entity_id
_entity_poly.type
_entity_poly.pdbx_seq_one_letter_code
_entity_poly.pdbx_strand_id
1 'polypeptide(L)' 'MKFDLKRKIQEWKRVLGITKKPSRDEFSASAKITGIGMLMIGLIGFLIYLFGKLTNIF' A
#
# COMPACT_ATOMS: atom_id res chain seq x y z
N MET A 1 22.83 20.40 -20.70
CA MET A 1 22.44 19.25 -19.86
C MET A 1 21.81 18.19 -20.74
N LYS A 2 22.55 17.14 -21.13
CA LYS A 2 22.01 16.06 -21.98
C LYS A 2 21.20 15.12 -21.08
N PHE A 3 19.87 15.19 -21.16
CA PHE A 3 18.99 14.20 -20.53
C PHE A 3 19.12 12.88 -21.29
N ASP A 4 20.06 12.05 -20.85
CA ASP A 4 20.31 10.76 -21.47
C ASP A 4 19.29 9.74 -20.94
N LEU A 5 18.06 9.82 -21.47
CA LEU A 5 16.91 9.01 -21.04
C LEU A 5 17.22 7.50 -21.13
N LYS A 6 17.97 7.11 -22.16
CA LYS A 6 18.35 5.71 -22.42
C LYS A 6 19.17 5.13 -21.26
N ARG A 7 20.13 5.90 -20.74
CA ARG A 7 20.93 5.49 -19.57
C ARG A 7 20.06 5.37 -18.32
N LYS A 8 19.19 6.35 -18.04
CA LYS A 8 18.33 6.31 -16.85
C LYS A 8 17.40 5.09 -16.84
N ILE A 9 16.82 4.74 -17.97
CA ILE A 9 15.97 3.55 -18.10
C ILE A 9 16.77 2.26 -17.86
N GLN A 10 18.01 2.19 -18.37
CA GLN A 10 18.89 1.04 -18.11
C GLN A 10 19.29 0.93 -16.63
N GLU A 11 19.59 2.06 -15.99
CA GLU A 11 19.88 2.13 -14.55
C GLU A 11 18.67 1.66 -13.72
N TRP A 12 17.45 2.12 -14.02
CA TRP A 12 16.23 1.67 -13.34
C TRP A 12 15.95 0.18 -13.52
N LYS A 13 16.14 -0.36 -14.74
CA LYS A 13 15.96 -1.79 -15.01
C LYS A 13 16.93 -2.65 -14.19
N ARG A 14 18.17 -2.18 -14.02
CA ARG A 14 19.17 -2.85 -13.18
C ARG A 14 18.76 -2.84 -11.71
N VAL A 15 18.26 -1.72 -11.20
CA VAL A 15 17.75 -1.62 -9.81
C VAL A 15 16.59 -2.59 -9.58
N LEU A 16 15.62 -2.65 -10.49
CA LEU A 16 14.49 -3.60 -10.41
C LEU A 16 14.92 -5.07 -10.48
N GLY A 17 16.05 -5.37 -11.11
CA GLY A 17 16.61 -6.73 -11.16
C GLY A 17 17.39 -7.13 -9.91
N ILE A 18 17.86 -6.16 -9.11
CA ILE A 18 18.60 -6.41 -7.86
C ILE A 18 17.63 -6.69 -6.69
N THR A 19 16.39 -6.22 -6.78
CA THR A 19 15.40 -6.44 -5.71
C THR A 19 14.87 -7.87 -5.75
N LYS A 20 14.75 -8.50 -4.56
CA LYS A 20 14.14 -9.82 -4.42
C LYS A 20 12.64 -9.70 -4.66
N LYS A 21 12.10 -10.36 -5.69
CA LYS A 21 10.66 -10.52 -5.86
C LYS A 21 10.12 -11.35 -4.67
N PRO A 22 9.10 -10.87 -3.94
CA PRO A 22 8.58 -11.60 -2.79
C PRO A 22 8.02 -12.96 -3.22
N SER A 23 8.21 -13.98 -2.38
CA SER A 23 7.53 -15.26 -2.57
C SER A 23 6.01 -15.08 -2.37
N ARG A 24 5.21 -16.00 -2.91
CA ARG A 24 3.74 -15.99 -2.71
C ARG A 24 3.37 -16.06 -1.22
N ASP A 25 4.16 -16.77 -0.43
CA ASP A 25 3.94 -16.91 1.01
C ASP A 25 4.23 -15.61 1.77
N GLU A 26 5.38 -14.98 1.48
CA GLU A 26 5.76 -13.67 2.05
C GLU A 26 4.71 -12.61 1.70
N PHE A 27 4.27 -12.58 0.44
CA PHE A 27 3.22 -11.67 -0.02
C PHE A 27 1.88 -11.92 0.71
N SER A 28 1.47 -13.20 0.83
CA SER A 28 0.23 -13.54 1.52
C SER A 28 0.28 -13.18 3.01
N ALA A 29 1.42 -13.37 3.67
CA ALA A 29 1.61 -12.97 5.06
C ALA A 29 1.45 -11.45 5.25
N SER A 30 2.15 -10.65 4.44
CA SER A 30 2.01 -9.18 4.48
C SER A 30 0.59 -8.75 4.15
N ALA A 31 -0.03 -9.33 3.11
CA ALA A 31 -1.40 -8.99 2.70
C ALA A 31 -2.42 -9.30 3.80
N LYS A 32 -2.28 -10.41 4.53
CA LYS A 32 -3.15 -10.74 5.67
C LYS A 32 -3.02 -9.73 6.80
N ILE A 33 -1.80 -9.39 7.20
CA ILE A 33 -1.54 -8.42 8.28
C ILE A 33 -2.10 -7.05 7.90
N THR A 34 -1.79 -6.57 6.69
CA THR A 34 -2.30 -5.28 6.20
C THR A 34 -3.82 -5.30 6.04
N GLY A 35 -4.40 -6.40 5.56
CA GLY A 35 -5.85 -6.55 5.42
C GLY A 35 -6.59 -6.46 6.76
N ILE A 36 -6.06 -7.10 7.81
CA ILE A 36 -6.58 -6.97 9.17
C ILE A 36 -6.48 -5.52 9.66
N GLY A 37 -5.35 -4.85 9.43
CA GLY A 37 -5.16 -3.45 9.79
C GLY A 37 -6.15 -2.50 9.10
N MET A 38 -6.37 -2.69 7.79
CA MET A 38 -7.35 -1.91 7.02
C MET A 38 -8.77 -2.11 7.53
N LEU A 39 -9.17 -3.35 7.83
CA LEU A 39 -10.50 -3.64 8.37
C LEU A 39 -10.71 -3.01 9.75
N MET A 40 -9.70 -3.11 10.63
CA MET A 40 -9.75 -2.50 11.97
C MET A 40 -9.94 -0.99 11.90
N ILE A 41 -9.09 -0.30 11.11
CA ILE A 41 -9.15 1.17 10.98
C ILE A 41 -10.45 1.59 10.28
N GLY A 42 -10.86 0.86 9.23
CA GLY A 42 -12.10 1.11 8.52
C GLY A 42 -13.35 0.96 9.40
N LEU A 43 -13.38 -0.07 10.26
CA LEU A 43 -14.46 -0.26 11.23
C LEU A 43 -14.50 0.87 12.26
N ILE A 44 -13.37 1.30 12.80
CA ILE A 44 -13.32 2.40 13.77
C ILE A 44 -13.83 3.69 13.13
N GLY A 45 -13.36 4.03 11.92
CA GLY A 45 -13.85 5.20 11.19
C GLY A 45 -15.34 5.09 10.85
N PHE A 46 -15.80 3.90 10.47
CA PHE A 46 -17.21 3.64 10.18
C PHE A 46 -18.09 3.80 11.42
N LEU A 47 -17.66 3.31 12.57
CA LEU A 47 -18.39 3.48 13.83
C LEU A 47 -18.50 4.96 14.21
N ILE A 48 -17.41 5.73 14.10
CA ILE A 48 -17.44 7.18 14.35
C ILE A 48 -18.44 7.88 13.41
N TYR A 49 -18.42 7.54 12.13
CA TYR A 49 -19.38 8.07 11.15
C TYR A 49 -20.82 7.70 11.51
N LEU A 50 -21.06 6.44 11.86
CA LEU A 50 -22.39 5.92 12.20
C LEU A 50 -22.95 6.62 13.43
N PHE A 51 -22.15 6.78 14.49
CA PHE A 51 -22.55 7.49 15.71
C PHE A 51 -22.75 8.98 15.46
N GLY A 52 -21.87 9.63 14.71
CA GLY A 52 -22.02 11.06 14.37
C GLY A 52 -23.30 11.32 13.56
N LYS A 53 -23.61 10.44 12.61
CA LYS A 53 -24.83 10.52 11.81
C LYS A 53 -26.09 10.23 12.62
N LEU A 54 -26.06 9.25 13.51
CA LEU A 54 -27.20 8.91 14.36
C LEU A 54 -27.54 10.03 15.36
N THR A 55 -26.51 10.69 15.88
CA THR A 55 -26.68 11.82 16.81
C THR A 55 -26.94 13.16 16.11
N ASN A 56 -27.05 13.17 14.76
CA ASN A 56 -27.29 14.37 13.94
C ASN A 56 -26.28 15.51 14.20
N ILE A 57 -25.08 15.13 14.66
CA ILE A 57 -23.94 16.02 14.95
C ILE A 57 -23.17 16.37 13.66
N PHE A 58 -23.36 15.57 12.59
CA PHE A 58 -22.86 15.77 11.24
C PHE A 58 -23.98 15.70 10.20
#